data_AF-A0A1F3KR16-F1
#
_entry.id   AF-A0A1F3KR16-F1
#
_cell.length_a   1.000
_cell.length_b   1.000
_cell.length_c   1.000
_cell.angle_alpha   90.00
_cell.angle_beta   90.00
_cell.angle_gamma   90.00
#
_symmetry.space_group_name_H-M   'P 1'
#
loop_
_entity.id
_entity.type
_entity.pdbx_description
1 polymer ?
#
loop_
_entity_poly.entity_id
_entity_poly.type
_entity_poly.pdbx_seq_one_letter_code
_entity_poly.pdbx_strand_id
1 'polypeptide(L)'
;MKNGFGFTTFGFKTDQVMCGRYLLVQKVEVLEKRFQAEAPPGFVFNGSYNIAPGQIAPVIVGHQPHSLQLFRFGLSPFWAKKDMMLINARAEGDHNREDASGYAGARGIIEKPSFRKAIRSQRCLIPADAFIEGTIIEKLGKPFLVYLRNKVRPFAMAGIWDQWKHPESGAEVFGFAIVTTAGNELMRMLPHHRMPVILNPRDEAVWLNPDAPLYKITRLLNPFDASLMNAYPITPAVKSPKASGADLIKPLGQPLLGETEVMVKRNMMLQGMGNRKQSFNDHNPEEPIKP
;
A
#
# COMPACT_ATOMS: atom_id res chain seq x y z
N MET A 1 52.88 4.20 27.03
CA MET A 1 51.44 3.99 27.25
C MET A 1 50.68 5.17 26.66
N LYS A 2 50.14 5.01 25.44
CA LYS A 2 49.18 5.95 24.81
C LYS A 2 48.12 5.06 24.16
N ASN A 3 46.98 4.89 24.81
CA ASN A 3 45.86 4.11 24.28
C ASN A 3 45.00 5.05 23.42
N GLY A 4 45.11 4.90 22.10
CA GLY A 4 44.20 5.52 21.15
C GLY A 4 42.89 4.73 21.09
N PHE A 5 41.80 5.34 21.56
CA PHE A 5 40.45 4.84 21.30
C PHE A 5 40.07 5.19 19.86
N GLY A 6 40.18 4.21 18.96
CA GLY A 6 39.62 4.30 17.62
C GLY A 6 38.10 4.22 17.68
N PHE A 7 37.43 5.35 17.49
CA PHE A 7 35.99 5.38 17.22
C PHE A 7 35.75 4.74 15.85
N THR A 8 35.23 3.52 15.84
CA THR A 8 34.71 2.89 14.63
C THR A 8 33.40 3.59 14.28
N THR A 9 33.45 4.48 13.30
CA THR A 9 32.28 5.02 12.63
C THR A 9 31.50 3.84 12.02
N PHE A 10 30.37 3.49 12.62
CA PHE A 10 29.36 2.67 11.96
C PHE A 10 28.80 3.48 10.79
N GLY A 11 29.49 3.42 9.66
CA GLY A 11 28.94 3.82 8.38
C GLY A 11 27.73 2.96 8.11
N PHE A 12 26.54 3.57 8.13
CA PHE A 12 25.36 2.98 7.52
C PHE A 12 25.71 2.77 6.05
N LYS A 13 26.05 1.52 5.68
CA LYS A 13 25.93 1.11 4.28
C LYS A 13 24.52 1.49 3.88
N THR A 14 24.40 2.18 2.76
CA THR A 14 23.13 2.49 2.11
C THR A 14 22.51 1.18 1.65
N ASP A 15 21.97 0.45 2.62
CA ASP A 15 21.13 -0.71 2.39
C ASP A 15 20.02 -0.25 1.45
N GLN A 16 20.06 -0.85 0.28
CA GLN A 16 19.09 -0.82 -0.79
C GLN A 16 17.72 -0.29 -0.30
N VAL A 17 17.33 0.87 -0.81
CA VAL A 17 16.02 1.48 -0.53
C VAL A 17 14.95 0.61 -1.22
N MET A 18 14.57 -0.49 -0.58
CA MET A 18 13.51 -1.40 -1.00
C MET A 18 12.16 -0.83 -0.62
N CYS A 19 11.07 -1.15 -1.33
CA CYS A 19 9.71 -0.69 -1.05
C CYS A 19 9.60 0.82 -0.76
N GLY A 20 10.50 1.62 -1.34
CA GLY A 20 10.66 3.03 -0.99
C GLY A 20 9.71 3.94 -1.77
N ARG A 21 8.98 3.41 -2.74
CA ARG A 21 8.08 4.19 -3.59
C ARG A 21 6.77 3.46 -3.79
N TYR A 22 5.66 4.19 -3.68
CA TYR A 22 4.34 3.69 -4.00
C TYR A 22 3.45 4.83 -4.49
N LEU A 23 2.26 4.50 -4.97
CA LEU A 23 1.27 5.49 -5.37
C LEU A 23 -0.06 5.28 -4.68
N LEU A 24 -0.77 6.39 -4.49
CA LEU A 24 -2.14 6.44 -4.03
C LEU A 24 -2.79 7.65 -4.70
N VAL A 25 -3.56 7.41 -5.75
CA VAL A 25 -4.22 8.44 -6.58
C VAL A 25 -5.72 8.45 -6.41
N GLN A 26 -6.26 7.54 -5.60
CA GLN A 26 -7.67 7.51 -5.24
C GLN A 26 -8.08 8.81 -4.56
N LYS A 27 -9.32 9.21 -4.83
CA LYS A 27 -9.97 10.28 -4.08
C LYS A 27 -10.22 9.84 -2.64
N VAL A 28 -10.30 10.81 -1.74
CA VAL A 28 -10.52 10.56 -0.30
C VAL A 28 -11.79 9.74 -0.07
N GLU A 29 -12.88 10.02 -0.78
CA GLU A 29 -14.16 9.31 -0.60
C GLU A 29 -14.08 7.82 -0.97
N VAL A 30 -13.17 7.47 -1.89
CA VAL A 30 -12.89 6.07 -2.23
C VAL A 30 -12.15 5.37 -1.09
N LEU A 31 -11.21 6.07 -0.44
CA LEU A 31 -10.51 5.56 0.74
C LEU A 31 -11.49 5.35 1.90
N GLU A 32 -12.32 6.35 2.18
CA GLU A 32 -13.30 6.29 3.26
C GLU A 32 -14.24 5.11 3.10
N LYS A 33 -14.78 4.92 1.89
CA LYS A 33 -15.67 3.79 1.59
C LYS A 33 -14.95 2.44 1.65
N ARG A 34 -13.73 2.33 1.12
CA ARG A 34 -13.00 1.05 1.07
C ARG A 34 -12.56 0.58 2.45
N PHE A 35 -12.16 1.50 3.32
CA PHE A 35 -11.59 1.18 4.63
C PHE A 35 -12.52 1.48 5.80
N GLN A 36 -13.71 2.03 5.56
CA GLN A 36 -14.65 2.45 6.62
C GLN A 36 -14.00 3.39 7.63
N ALA A 37 -13.22 4.35 7.10
CA ALA A 37 -12.42 5.29 7.88
C ALA A 37 -12.57 6.70 7.31
N GLU A 38 -13.13 7.61 8.09
CA GLU A 38 -13.48 8.96 7.66
C GLU A 38 -12.28 9.91 7.68
N ALA A 39 -12.24 10.86 6.75
CA ALA A 39 -11.26 11.94 6.77
C ALA A 39 -11.65 12.99 7.82
N PRO A 40 -10.78 13.32 8.79
CA PRO A 40 -11.10 14.34 9.79
C PRO A 40 -11.15 15.74 9.15
N PRO A 41 -11.77 16.73 9.83
CA PRO A 41 -11.76 18.12 9.36
C PRO A 41 -10.34 18.62 9.09
N GLY A 42 -10.15 19.26 7.92
CA GLY A 42 -8.83 19.77 7.50
C GLY A 42 -7.89 18.72 6.90
N PHE A 43 -8.33 17.47 6.73
CA PHE A 43 -7.59 16.45 6.00
C PHE A 43 -7.47 16.83 4.51
N VAL A 44 -6.25 17.01 4.02
CA VAL A 44 -5.98 17.35 2.62
C VAL A 44 -4.98 16.36 2.04
N PHE A 45 -5.44 15.56 1.07
CA PHE A 45 -4.58 14.67 0.27
C PHE A 45 -5.06 14.67 -1.18
N ASN A 46 -4.19 15.12 -2.09
CA ASN A 46 -4.54 15.33 -3.51
C ASN A 46 -4.18 14.15 -4.42
N GLY A 47 -3.87 12.98 -3.83
CA GLY A 47 -3.29 11.87 -4.55
C GLY A 47 -1.81 12.09 -4.91
N SER A 48 -1.08 11.01 -5.08
CA SER A 48 0.32 11.05 -5.52
C SER A 48 0.66 9.78 -6.32
N TYR A 49 1.26 10.01 -7.49
CA TYR A 49 1.80 8.94 -8.35
C TYR A 49 3.16 8.43 -7.88
N ASN A 50 3.73 9.04 -6.83
CA ASN A 50 5.15 8.86 -6.52
C ASN A 50 5.50 9.15 -5.05
N ILE A 51 4.74 8.58 -4.11
CA ILE A 51 4.98 8.74 -2.67
C ILE A 51 6.37 8.20 -2.32
N ALA A 52 7.19 9.03 -1.68
CA ALA A 52 8.58 8.75 -1.31
C ALA A 52 8.85 9.04 0.18
N PRO A 53 9.99 8.58 0.72
CA PRO A 53 10.39 8.85 2.09
C PRO A 53 10.42 10.35 2.39
N GLY A 54 9.95 10.72 3.58
CA GLY A 54 9.82 12.09 4.05
C GLY A 54 8.50 12.76 3.66
N GLN A 55 7.75 12.22 2.70
CA GLN A 55 6.43 12.75 2.33
C GLN A 55 5.35 12.32 3.32
N ILE A 56 4.30 13.13 3.40
CA ILE A 56 3.11 12.82 4.19
C ILE A 56 2.16 11.99 3.34
N ALA A 57 1.58 10.93 3.91
CA ALA A 57 0.64 10.05 3.23
C ALA A 57 -0.49 9.57 4.18
N PRO A 58 -1.66 9.21 3.62
CA PRO A 58 -2.74 8.61 4.38
C PRO A 58 -2.33 7.29 5.03
N VAL A 59 -2.74 7.09 6.27
CA VAL A 59 -2.66 5.83 7.02
C VAL A 59 -3.92 5.67 7.88
N ILE A 60 -4.22 4.44 8.31
CA ILE A 60 -5.28 4.16 9.28
C ILE A 60 -4.62 3.43 10.45
N VAL A 61 -4.78 3.90 11.68
CA VAL A 61 -4.05 3.40 12.85
C VAL A 61 -4.94 2.61 13.79
N GLY A 62 -4.37 1.64 14.50
CA GLY A 62 -5.15 0.70 15.33
C GLY A 62 -6.02 1.32 16.42
N HIS A 63 -5.60 2.45 16.99
CA HIS A 63 -6.36 3.15 18.06
C HIS A 63 -7.46 4.09 17.52
N GLN A 64 -7.49 4.34 16.21
CA GLN A 64 -8.53 5.10 15.52
C GLN A 64 -8.83 4.43 14.16
N PRO A 65 -9.36 3.19 14.16
CA PRO A 65 -9.50 2.40 12.94
C PRO A 65 -10.56 2.95 11.97
N HIS A 66 -11.37 3.91 12.42
CA HIS A 66 -12.42 4.58 11.65
C HIS A 66 -12.02 5.99 11.20
N SER A 67 -10.73 6.35 11.25
CA SER A 67 -10.25 7.67 10.84
C SER A 67 -9.00 7.58 9.98
N LEU A 68 -8.97 8.34 8.88
CA LEU A 68 -7.77 8.55 8.08
C LEU A 68 -6.84 9.55 8.79
N GLN A 69 -5.57 9.21 8.87
CA GLN A 69 -4.53 10.08 9.42
C GLN A 69 -3.44 10.35 8.39
N LEU A 70 -2.72 11.46 8.56
CA LEU A 70 -1.62 11.87 7.68
C LEU A 70 -0.31 11.74 8.43
N PHE A 71 0.45 10.67 8.14
CA PHE A 71 1.75 10.42 8.76
C PHE A 71 2.87 10.57 7.75
N ARG A 72 4.08 10.86 8.24
CA ARG A 72 5.28 10.91 7.43
C ARG A 72 5.76 9.51 7.09
N PHE A 73 6.09 9.27 5.82
CA PHE A 73 6.75 8.04 5.41
C PHE A 73 8.22 8.06 5.85
N GLY A 74 8.50 7.45 7.01
CA GLY A 74 9.79 7.55 7.69
C GLY A 74 9.59 7.57 9.19
N LEU A 75 9.64 6.39 9.79
CA LEU A 75 9.50 6.15 11.22
C LEU A 75 10.79 6.53 11.96
N SER A 76 10.64 7.29 13.05
CA SER A 76 11.69 7.47 14.05
C SER A 76 11.18 6.89 15.37
N PRO A 77 11.90 5.94 15.98
CA PRO A 77 11.47 5.39 17.27
C PRO A 77 11.42 6.49 18.34
N PHE A 78 10.47 6.42 19.27
CA PHE A 78 10.27 7.47 20.29
C PHE A 78 11.52 7.79 21.13
N TRP A 79 12.43 6.82 21.30
CA TRP A 79 13.68 6.96 22.07
C TRP A 79 14.86 7.52 21.26
N ALA A 80 14.70 7.70 19.95
CA ALA A 80 15.79 8.10 19.08
C ALA A 80 16.28 9.52 19.39
N LYS A 81 17.61 9.70 19.46
CA LYS A 81 18.24 11.02 19.67
C LYS A 81 18.36 11.85 18.39
N LYS A 82 18.02 11.26 17.24
CA LYS A 82 18.04 11.89 15.92
C LYS A 82 16.92 11.31 15.08
N ASP A 83 16.53 12.04 14.05
CA ASP A 83 15.57 11.54 13.07
C ASP A 83 16.18 10.37 12.29
N MET A 84 15.72 9.14 12.56
CA MET A 84 16.26 7.92 11.95
C MET A 84 15.68 7.63 10.57
N MET A 85 14.49 8.15 10.24
CA MET A 85 13.85 8.00 8.92
C MET A 85 13.78 6.54 8.43
N LEU A 86 13.39 5.61 9.31
CA LEU A 86 13.24 4.20 8.98
C LEU A 86 12.00 3.99 8.10
N ILE A 87 12.20 3.58 6.86
CA ILE A 87 11.10 3.41 5.89
C ILE A 87 10.57 1.98 5.81
N ASN A 88 11.39 1.00 6.18
CA ASN A 88 11.03 -0.42 6.13
C ASN A 88 11.26 -1.12 7.46
N ALA A 89 10.38 -2.05 7.78
CA ALA A 89 10.54 -3.00 8.87
C ALA A 89 10.51 -4.42 8.32
N ARG A 90 11.68 -5.05 8.20
CA ARG A 90 11.86 -6.42 7.71
C ARG A 90 11.22 -7.42 8.69
N ALA A 91 10.15 -8.08 8.28
CA ALA A 91 9.38 -9.01 9.10
C ALA A 91 10.24 -10.13 9.69
N GLU A 92 11.09 -10.75 8.88
CA GLU A 92 12.00 -11.81 9.27
C GLU A 92 13.16 -11.33 10.17
N GLY A 93 13.40 -10.01 10.23
CA GLY A 93 14.58 -9.42 10.84
C GLY A 93 15.87 -10.01 10.28
N ASP A 94 16.85 -10.21 11.16
CA ASP A 94 18.17 -10.73 10.80
C ASP A 94 18.19 -12.28 10.67
N HIS A 95 17.01 -12.94 10.74
CA HIS A 95 16.86 -14.39 10.73
C HIS A 95 16.69 -15.01 9.32
N ASN A 96 16.50 -14.21 8.28
CA ASN A 96 16.39 -14.66 6.87
C ASN A 96 17.34 -13.86 5.97
N ARG A 97 18.64 -13.77 6.30
CA ARG A 97 19.58 -12.79 5.70
C ARG A 97 19.69 -12.89 4.19
N GLU A 98 19.45 -14.07 3.65
CA GLU A 98 19.54 -14.43 2.24
C GLU A 98 18.26 -14.11 1.46
N ASP A 99 17.22 -13.59 2.14
CA ASP A 99 15.92 -13.26 1.54
C ASP A 99 15.24 -14.45 0.84
N ALA A 100 15.30 -15.62 1.49
CA ALA A 100 14.67 -16.83 0.98
C ALA A 100 13.14 -16.67 0.95
N SER A 101 12.56 -16.84 -0.25
CA SER A 101 11.12 -16.68 -0.53
C SER A 101 10.22 -17.64 0.26
N GLY A 102 10.74 -18.83 0.61
CA GLY A 102 10.04 -19.85 1.41
C GLY A 102 10.34 -19.81 2.92
N TYR A 103 10.85 -18.68 3.45
CA TYR A 103 11.25 -18.60 4.84
C TYR A 103 10.06 -18.74 5.81
N ALA A 104 10.09 -19.80 6.62
CA ALA A 104 9.08 -20.14 7.61
C ALA A 104 9.55 -19.95 9.07
N GLY A 105 10.72 -19.35 9.27
CA GLY A 105 11.32 -19.17 10.60
C GLY A 105 10.75 -17.99 11.39
N ALA A 106 11.47 -17.60 12.45
CA ALA A 106 11.05 -16.56 13.38
C ALA A 106 10.92 -15.17 12.72
N ARG A 107 9.92 -14.40 13.15
CA ARG A 107 9.71 -13.02 12.70
C ARG A 107 10.52 -12.05 13.57
N GLY A 108 11.78 -11.79 13.21
CA GLY A 108 12.73 -10.97 13.97
C GLY A 108 12.33 -9.51 14.18
N ILE A 109 11.31 -9.00 13.48
CA ILE A 109 10.70 -7.69 13.75
C ILE A 109 10.26 -7.53 15.21
N ILE A 110 9.91 -8.62 15.90
CA ILE A 110 9.45 -8.61 17.30
C ILE A 110 10.58 -8.34 18.31
N GLU A 111 11.84 -8.50 17.88
CA GLU A 111 13.06 -8.33 18.68
C GLU A 111 13.76 -7.00 18.37
N LYS A 112 13.66 -6.52 17.12
CA LYS A 112 14.40 -5.34 16.65
C LYS A 112 14.06 -4.11 17.51
N PRO A 113 15.04 -3.45 18.16
CA PRO A 113 14.77 -2.33 19.08
C PRO A 113 13.91 -1.21 18.49
N SER A 114 14.09 -0.92 17.20
CA SER A 114 13.34 0.12 16.49
C SER A 114 11.87 -0.24 16.22
N PHE A 115 11.50 -1.53 16.20
CA PHE A 115 10.19 -1.97 15.73
C PHE A 115 9.42 -2.81 16.76
N ARG A 116 10.09 -3.38 17.76
CA ARG A 116 9.50 -4.30 18.74
C ARG A 116 8.29 -3.69 19.49
N LYS A 117 8.33 -2.40 19.81
CA LYS A 117 7.17 -1.70 20.39
C LYS A 117 6.06 -1.56 19.36
N ALA A 118 6.39 -1.00 18.20
CA ALA A 118 5.41 -0.64 17.19
C ALA A 118 4.66 -1.86 16.61
N ILE A 119 5.34 -2.98 16.36
CA ILE A 119 4.69 -4.21 15.89
C ILE A 119 3.68 -4.78 16.89
N ARG A 120 3.79 -4.44 18.19
CA ARG A 120 2.89 -4.90 19.26
C ARG A 120 1.66 -4.02 19.44
N SER A 121 1.75 -2.70 19.23
CA SER A 121 0.62 -1.80 19.53
C SER A 121 0.45 -0.59 18.60
N GLN A 122 1.41 -0.29 17.74
CA GLN A 122 1.38 0.87 16.83
C GLN A 122 1.43 0.41 15.38
N ARG A 123 0.42 -0.39 15.01
CA ARG A 123 0.21 -0.87 13.65
C ARG A 123 -0.73 0.08 12.90
N CYS A 124 -0.53 0.17 11.59
CA CYS A 124 -1.37 0.92 10.68
C CYS A 124 -1.58 0.19 9.35
N LEU A 125 -2.67 0.51 8.65
CA LEU A 125 -2.83 0.22 7.22
C LEU A 125 -2.23 1.37 6.44
N ILE A 126 -1.49 1.05 5.38
CA ILE A 126 -0.96 2.02 4.41
C ILE A 126 -1.72 1.78 3.10
N PRO A 127 -2.73 2.59 2.77
CA PRO A 127 -3.43 2.51 1.50
C PRO A 127 -2.49 2.74 0.31
N ALA A 128 -2.58 1.89 -0.70
CA ALA A 128 -1.83 2.02 -1.93
C ALA A 128 -2.64 1.50 -3.14
N ASP A 129 -2.39 2.09 -4.31
CA ASP A 129 -2.88 1.59 -5.59
C ASP A 129 -1.91 0.60 -6.24
N ALA A 130 -0.62 0.80 -5.99
CA ALA A 130 0.50 0.01 -6.47
C ALA A 130 1.78 0.48 -5.76
N PHE A 131 2.83 -0.35 -5.78
CA PHE A 131 4.16 0.00 -5.32
C PHE A 131 5.17 -0.06 -6.47
N ILE A 132 6.31 0.61 -6.32
CA ILE A 132 7.32 0.74 -7.37
C ILE A 132 8.62 0.12 -6.86
N GLU A 133 9.18 -0.81 -7.64
CA GLU A 133 10.45 -1.44 -7.33
C GLU A 133 11.43 -1.33 -8.49
N GLY A 134 12.70 -1.22 -8.14
CA GLY A 134 13.81 -1.36 -9.08
C GLY A 134 14.34 -2.79 -9.11
N THR A 135 15.14 -3.11 -10.13
CA THR A 135 15.92 -4.36 -10.10
C THR A 135 17.03 -4.27 -9.05
N ILE A 136 17.56 -5.41 -8.58
CA ILE A 136 18.67 -5.45 -7.61
C ILE A 136 19.89 -4.64 -8.10
N ILE A 137 20.19 -4.72 -9.41
CA ILE A 137 21.39 -4.14 -10.01
C ILE A 137 21.17 -2.66 -10.35
N GLU A 138 20.12 -2.36 -11.10
CA GLU A 138 19.90 -1.02 -11.66
C GLU A 138 19.08 -0.12 -10.73
N LYS A 139 18.48 -0.68 -9.68
CA LYS A 139 17.58 0.03 -8.76
C LYS A 139 16.49 0.76 -9.57
N LEU A 140 16.14 1.97 -9.17
CA LEU A 140 15.19 2.82 -9.92
C LEU A 140 15.72 3.34 -11.27
N GLY A 141 16.88 2.86 -11.74
CA GLY A 141 17.30 3.00 -13.15
C GLY A 141 16.46 2.14 -14.10
N LYS A 142 15.88 1.04 -13.61
CA LYS A 142 14.93 0.19 -14.32
C LYS A 142 13.73 -0.14 -13.43
N PRO A 143 12.83 0.84 -13.20
CA PRO A 143 11.71 0.66 -12.29
C PRO A 143 10.56 -0.11 -12.92
N PHE A 144 9.85 -0.85 -12.09
CA PHE A 144 8.60 -1.53 -12.39
C PHE A 144 7.51 -1.00 -11.46
N LEU A 145 6.32 -0.79 -12.01
CA LEU A 145 5.11 -0.63 -11.22
C LEU A 145 4.54 -2.01 -10.94
N VAL A 146 4.39 -2.37 -9.67
CA VAL A 146 3.81 -3.62 -9.20
C VAL A 146 2.41 -3.37 -8.66
N TYR A 147 1.41 -4.09 -9.19
CA TYR A 147 -0.01 -3.89 -8.91
C TYR A 147 -0.73 -5.22 -8.64
N LEU A 148 -1.90 -5.13 -7.98
CA LEU A 148 -2.80 -6.28 -7.85
C LEU A 148 -3.71 -6.37 -9.08
N ARG A 149 -3.85 -7.59 -9.60
CA ARG A 149 -4.67 -7.90 -10.78
C ARG A 149 -6.15 -7.65 -10.51
N ASN A 150 -6.98 -7.74 -11.55
CA ASN A 150 -8.43 -7.55 -11.46
C ASN A 150 -8.85 -6.18 -10.90
N LYS A 151 -8.00 -5.15 -11.08
CA LYS A 151 -8.24 -3.77 -10.63
C LYS A 151 -8.46 -3.69 -9.10
N VAL A 152 -7.84 -4.57 -8.32
CA VAL A 152 -7.91 -4.54 -6.85
C VAL A 152 -7.07 -3.39 -6.33
N ARG A 153 -7.68 -2.21 -6.24
CA ARG A 153 -7.09 -1.00 -5.67
C ARG A 153 -8.18 -0.05 -5.14
N PRO A 154 -7.94 0.69 -4.05
CA PRO A 154 -6.73 0.61 -3.23
C PRO A 154 -6.70 -0.68 -2.38
N PHE A 155 -5.50 -1.18 -2.11
CA PHE A 155 -5.23 -2.25 -1.16
C PHE A 155 -4.45 -1.70 0.04
N ALA A 156 -4.30 -2.49 1.11
CA ALA A 156 -3.52 -2.13 2.28
C ALA A 156 -2.18 -2.85 2.32
N MET A 157 -1.10 -2.09 2.50
CA MET A 157 0.16 -2.64 3.00
C MET A 157 0.16 -2.58 4.53
N ALA A 158 0.77 -3.58 5.16
CA ALA A 158 1.01 -3.58 6.59
C ALA A 158 2.04 -2.51 6.96
N GLY A 159 1.66 -1.59 7.83
CA GLY A 159 2.52 -0.54 8.36
C GLY A 159 2.68 -0.60 9.87
N ILE A 160 3.80 -0.11 10.35
CA ILE A 160 4.00 0.24 11.76
C ILE A 160 4.34 1.71 11.87
N TRP A 161 4.02 2.33 12.99
CA TRP A 161 4.26 3.76 13.20
C TRP A 161 4.83 4.03 14.59
N ASP A 162 5.48 5.17 14.75
CA ASP A 162 5.82 5.70 16.07
C ASP A 162 5.70 7.23 16.10
N GLN A 163 5.56 7.77 17.31
CA GLN A 163 5.58 9.20 17.58
C GLN A 163 6.96 9.56 18.13
N TRP A 164 7.68 10.41 17.42
CA TRP A 164 8.99 10.89 17.80
C TRP A 164 8.95 12.36 18.14
N LYS A 165 9.55 12.74 19.27
CA LYS A 165 9.69 14.14 19.68
C LYS A 165 11.10 14.60 19.35
N HIS A 166 11.22 15.63 18.52
CA HIS A 166 12.51 16.21 18.17
C HIS A 166 13.22 16.73 19.43
N PRO A 167 14.46 16.31 19.76
CA PRO A 167 15.10 16.64 21.03
C PRO A 167 15.29 18.14 21.28
N GLU A 168 15.57 18.90 20.23
CA GLU A 168 15.82 20.35 20.34
C GLU A 168 14.53 21.18 20.22
N SER A 169 13.80 21.06 19.11
CA SER A 169 12.58 21.86 18.88
C SER A 169 11.35 21.40 19.65
N GLY A 170 11.34 20.18 20.20
CA GLY A 170 10.19 19.59 20.85
C GLY A 170 9.03 19.22 19.90
N ALA A 171 9.20 19.39 18.59
CA ALA A 171 8.19 19.08 17.59
C ALA A 171 7.87 17.58 17.58
N GLU A 172 6.58 17.24 17.52
CA GLU A 172 6.13 15.86 17.43
C GLU A 172 5.98 15.43 15.97
N VAL A 173 6.50 14.25 15.66
CA VAL A 173 6.50 13.67 14.32
C VAL A 173 5.90 12.29 14.37
N PHE A 174 4.76 12.11 13.71
CA PHE A 174 4.15 10.81 13.49
C PHE A 174 4.70 10.21 12.20
N GLY A 175 5.50 9.16 12.33
CA GLY A 175 6.19 8.52 11.21
C GLY A 175 5.83 7.04 11.08
N PHE A 176 5.62 6.57 9.86
CA PHE A 176 5.37 5.16 9.58
C PHE A 176 6.48 4.50 8.75
N ALA A 177 6.58 3.18 8.87
CA ALA A 177 7.41 2.30 8.06
C ALA A 177 6.55 1.19 7.47
N ILE A 178 6.87 0.78 6.24
CA ILE A 178 6.23 -0.36 5.57
C ILE A 178 6.84 -1.65 6.13
N VAL A 179 6.01 -2.60 6.54
CA VAL A 179 6.48 -3.94 6.89
C VAL A 179 6.75 -4.70 5.60
N THR A 180 7.95 -5.26 5.45
CA THR A 180 8.37 -5.99 4.25
C THR A 180 8.63 -7.45 4.58
N THR A 181 8.54 -8.31 3.57
CA THR A 181 8.82 -9.75 3.62
C THR A 181 9.68 -10.13 2.40
N ALA A 182 10.21 -11.35 2.36
CA ALA A 182 10.85 -11.90 1.16
C ALA A 182 9.90 -11.83 -0.06
N GLY A 183 10.48 -11.66 -1.24
CA GLY A 183 9.73 -11.58 -2.50
C GLY A 183 9.12 -12.93 -2.88
N ASN A 184 7.96 -12.89 -3.54
CA ASN A 184 7.33 -14.07 -4.15
C ASN A 184 7.88 -14.33 -5.58
N GLU A 185 7.25 -15.25 -6.31
CA GLU A 185 7.58 -15.63 -7.69
C GLU A 185 7.65 -14.41 -8.62
N LEU A 186 6.67 -13.50 -8.54
CA LEU A 186 6.61 -12.31 -9.38
C LEU A 186 7.81 -11.39 -9.11
N MET A 187 8.16 -11.17 -7.84
CA MET A 187 9.31 -10.32 -7.48
C MET A 187 10.63 -10.87 -8.03
N ARG A 188 10.77 -12.21 -8.10
CA ARG A 188 11.93 -12.83 -8.75
C ARG A 188 11.99 -12.59 -10.27
N MET A 189 10.85 -12.38 -10.93
CA MET A 189 10.79 -12.05 -12.36
C MET A 189 11.22 -10.61 -12.69
N LEU A 190 11.09 -9.65 -11.76
CA LEU A 190 11.65 -8.28 -11.88
C LEU A 190 13.05 -8.13 -11.23
N PRO A 191 13.80 -9.24 -11.10
CA PRO A 191 14.94 -9.43 -10.21
C PRO A 191 14.96 -8.58 -8.92
N HIS A 192 14.00 -8.79 -8.01
CA HIS A 192 13.94 -8.16 -6.70
C HIS A 192 13.66 -9.18 -5.58
N HIS A 193 14.24 -8.98 -4.39
CA HIS A 193 14.25 -10.00 -3.32
C HIS A 193 13.25 -9.75 -2.18
N ARG A 194 12.61 -8.57 -2.12
CA ARG A 194 11.59 -8.26 -1.09
C ARG A 194 10.33 -7.67 -1.69
N MET A 195 9.28 -7.62 -0.87
CA MET A 195 8.03 -6.93 -1.17
C MET A 195 7.40 -6.39 0.11
N PRO A 196 6.48 -5.41 0.02
CA PRO A 196 5.63 -5.08 1.15
C PRO A 196 4.78 -6.29 1.55
N VAL A 197 4.48 -6.41 2.84
CA VAL A 197 3.42 -7.30 3.31
C VAL A 197 2.09 -6.65 2.92
N ILE A 198 1.37 -7.27 1.98
CA ILE A 198 0.04 -6.84 1.55
C ILE A 198 -1.00 -7.63 2.34
N LEU A 199 -1.96 -6.91 2.94
CA LEU A 199 -3.00 -7.52 3.77
C LEU A 199 -4.24 -7.83 2.92
N ASN A 200 -4.85 -9.01 3.16
CA ASN A 200 -6.19 -9.25 2.64
C ASN A 200 -7.21 -8.42 3.43
N PRO A 201 -8.33 -7.99 2.81
CA PRO A 201 -9.37 -7.22 3.50
C PRO A 201 -9.85 -7.85 4.81
N ARG A 202 -9.96 -9.19 4.85
CA ARG A 202 -10.38 -9.94 6.03
C ARG A 202 -9.40 -9.88 7.21
N ASP A 203 -8.13 -9.59 6.93
CA ASP A 203 -7.05 -9.58 7.92
C ASP A 203 -6.75 -8.16 8.44
N GLU A 204 -7.28 -7.12 7.79
CA GLU A 204 -7.08 -5.70 8.13
C GLU A 204 -7.51 -5.38 9.57
N ALA A 205 -8.69 -5.87 10.01
CA ALA A 205 -9.18 -5.65 11.36
C ALA A 205 -8.32 -6.34 12.43
N VAL A 206 -7.83 -7.56 12.15
CA VAL A 206 -6.90 -8.27 13.05
C VAL A 206 -5.57 -7.53 13.14
N TRP A 207 -5.08 -7.01 12.02
CA TRP A 207 -3.87 -6.19 11.97
C TRP A 207 -4.02 -4.91 12.80
N LEU A 208 -5.16 -4.22 12.73
CA LEU A 208 -5.37 -2.98 13.47
C LEU A 208 -5.66 -3.17 14.96
N ASN A 209 -6.24 -4.30 15.37
CA ASN A 209 -6.63 -4.54 16.76
C ASN A 209 -5.40 -4.54 17.71
N PRO A 210 -5.22 -3.54 18.60
CA PRO A 210 -4.05 -3.43 19.48
C PRO A 210 -3.92 -4.60 20.47
N ASP A 211 -5.02 -5.25 20.81
CA ASP A 211 -5.09 -6.37 21.76
C ASP A 211 -4.93 -7.73 21.08
N ALA A 212 -4.76 -7.77 19.75
CA ALA A 212 -4.53 -9.00 19.03
C ALA A 212 -3.24 -9.69 19.54
N PRO A 213 -3.31 -10.99 19.91
CA PRO A 213 -2.12 -11.74 20.31
C PRO A 213 -1.03 -11.67 19.25
N LEU A 214 0.22 -11.49 19.67
CA LEU A 214 1.35 -11.29 18.76
C LEU A 214 1.50 -12.41 17.72
N TYR A 215 1.17 -13.66 18.08
CA TYR A 215 1.21 -14.79 17.14
C TYR A 215 0.20 -14.65 15.98
N LYS A 216 -0.94 -13.99 16.19
CA LYS A 216 -1.90 -13.70 15.11
C LYS A 216 -1.32 -12.66 14.16
N ILE A 217 -0.68 -11.63 14.71
CA ILE A 217 -0.03 -10.57 13.94
C ILE A 217 1.13 -11.12 13.10
N THR A 218 2.03 -11.93 13.69
CA THR A 218 3.19 -12.47 12.97
C THR A 218 2.80 -13.48 11.88
N ARG A 219 1.65 -14.15 12.01
CA ARG A 219 1.07 -15.00 10.97
C ARG A 219 0.60 -14.25 9.74
N LEU A 220 0.39 -12.93 9.82
CA LEU A 220 0.03 -12.10 8.66
C LEU A 220 1.25 -11.65 7.84
N LEU A 221 2.47 -11.82 8.38
CA LEU A 221 3.71 -11.33 7.78
C LEU A 221 4.29 -12.31 6.75
N ASN A 222 3.52 -12.61 5.70
CA ASN A 222 3.93 -13.50 4.62
C ASN A 222 3.91 -12.78 3.26
N PRO A 223 4.65 -13.29 2.25
CA PRO A 223 4.53 -12.82 0.88
C PRO A 223 3.09 -12.96 0.37
N PHE A 224 2.65 -11.98 -0.42
CA PHE A 224 1.32 -12.03 -1.05
C PHE A 224 1.33 -13.04 -2.22
N ASP A 225 0.16 -13.55 -2.58
CA ASP A 225 0.03 -14.51 -3.68
C ASP A 225 0.44 -13.88 -5.03
N ALA A 226 1.51 -14.40 -5.63
CA ALA A 226 2.05 -13.91 -6.89
C ALA A 226 1.04 -13.98 -8.04
N SER A 227 0.11 -14.95 -8.02
CA SER A 227 -0.90 -15.13 -9.08
C SER A 227 -1.92 -13.99 -9.13
N LEU A 228 -2.06 -13.26 -8.03
CA LEU A 228 -2.94 -12.09 -7.87
C LEU A 228 -2.22 -10.77 -8.17
N MET A 229 -0.95 -10.82 -8.57
CA MET A 229 -0.11 -9.65 -8.80
C MET A 229 0.43 -9.64 -10.23
N ASN A 230 0.82 -8.47 -10.71
CA ASN A 230 1.59 -8.33 -11.94
C ASN A 230 2.43 -7.05 -11.88
N ALA A 231 3.32 -6.86 -12.86
CA ALA A 231 4.16 -5.68 -12.93
C ALA A 231 4.48 -5.32 -14.39
N TYR A 232 4.74 -4.05 -14.66
CA TYR A 232 5.23 -3.57 -15.96
C TYR A 232 6.31 -2.49 -15.77
N PRO A 233 7.26 -2.35 -16.72
CA PRO A 233 8.31 -1.34 -16.61
C PRO A 233 7.76 0.08 -16.80
N ILE A 234 8.29 1.03 -16.04
CA ILE A 234 7.93 2.46 -16.10
C ILE A 234 9.18 3.33 -16.26
N THR A 235 8.98 4.65 -16.36
CA THR A 235 10.08 5.61 -16.55
C THR A 235 11.00 5.72 -15.32
N PRO A 236 12.33 5.79 -15.49
CA PRO A 236 13.28 6.05 -14.39
C PRO A 236 13.11 7.45 -13.76
N ALA A 237 12.30 8.33 -14.35
CA ALA A 237 11.95 9.63 -13.76
C ALA A 237 11.36 9.51 -12.35
N VAL A 238 10.71 8.38 -12.01
CA VAL A 238 10.24 8.08 -10.65
C VAL A 238 11.35 8.09 -9.60
N LYS A 239 12.64 7.95 -9.98
CA LYS A 239 13.77 8.07 -9.07
C LYS A 239 13.78 9.41 -8.33
N SER A 240 13.35 10.50 -8.97
CA SER A 240 13.26 11.82 -8.33
C SER A 240 12.06 11.89 -7.37
N PRO A 241 12.26 12.18 -6.07
CA PRO A 241 11.17 12.40 -5.11
C PRO A 241 10.20 13.51 -5.50
N LYS A 242 10.66 14.47 -6.30
CA LYS A 242 9.87 15.63 -6.76
C LYS A 242 9.06 15.35 -8.02
N ALA A 243 9.35 14.25 -8.73
CA ALA A 243 8.61 13.90 -9.93
C ALA A 243 7.16 13.54 -9.56
N SER A 244 6.21 14.08 -10.30
CA SER A 244 4.77 13.90 -10.10
C SER A 244 4.06 13.71 -11.45
N GLY A 245 2.78 13.34 -11.38
CA GLY A 245 1.92 13.21 -12.56
C GLY A 245 1.78 11.79 -13.09
N ALA A 246 0.71 11.57 -13.88
CA ALA A 246 0.33 10.27 -14.40
C ALA A 246 1.33 9.69 -15.41
N ASP A 247 2.14 10.54 -16.05
CA ASP A 247 3.16 10.10 -17.01
C ASP A 247 4.21 9.18 -16.37
N LEU A 248 4.41 9.27 -15.05
CA LEU A 248 5.34 8.42 -14.31
C LEU A 248 4.97 6.95 -14.30
N ILE A 249 3.69 6.63 -14.47
CA ILE A 249 3.17 5.27 -14.38
C ILE A 249 2.74 4.70 -15.73
N LYS A 250 3.00 5.43 -16.83
CA LYS A 250 2.75 4.93 -18.18
C LYS A 250 3.64 3.71 -18.46
N PRO A 251 3.08 2.58 -18.93
CA PRO A 251 3.87 1.42 -19.28
C PRO A 251 4.87 1.75 -20.39
N LEU A 252 6.14 1.38 -20.20
CA LEU A 252 7.19 1.44 -21.23
C LEU A 252 7.38 0.10 -21.96
N GLY A 253 6.65 -0.94 -21.54
CA GLY A 253 6.73 -2.28 -22.08
C GLY A 253 5.55 -3.13 -21.62
N GLN A 254 5.53 -4.39 -22.05
CA GLN A 254 4.48 -5.33 -21.69
C GLN A 254 4.55 -5.68 -20.19
N PRO A 255 3.41 -6.03 -19.56
CA PRO A 255 3.42 -6.65 -18.25
C PRO A 255 4.22 -7.97 -18.24
N LEU A 256 4.77 -8.32 -17.09
CA LEU A 256 5.59 -9.53 -16.91
C LEU A 256 4.78 -10.82 -17.13
N LEU A 257 3.51 -10.80 -16.76
CA LEU A 257 2.57 -11.88 -16.99
C LEU A 257 1.51 -11.41 -17.99
N GLY A 258 1.17 -12.26 -18.97
CA GLY A 258 0.09 -11.96 -19.92
C GLY A 258 -1.25 -11.82 -19.21
N GLU A 259 -1.99 -10.75 -19.50
CA GLU A 259 -3.35 -10.53 -19.00
C GLU A 259 -4.32 -10.59 -20.17
N THR A 260 -5.19 -11.60 -20.18
CA THR A 260 -6.32 -11.63 -21.11
C THR A 260 -7.42 -10.76 -20.53
N GLU A 261 -7.74 -9.63 -21.17
CA GLU A 261 -8.96 -8.90 -20.84
C GLU A 261 -10.17 -9.76 -21.24
N VAL A 262 -10.82 -10.40 -20.26
CA VAL A 262 -12.13 -11.00 -20.50
C VAL A 262 -13.13 -9.85 -20.61
N MET A 263 -13.37 -9.37 -21.84
CA MET A 263 -14.49 -8.49 -22.14
C MET A 263 -15.79 -9.25 -21.91
N VAL A 264 -16.38 -9.13 -20.72
CA VAL A 264 -17.77 -9.55 -20.49
C VAL A 264 -18.69 -8.53 -21.16
N LYS A 265 -18.95 -8.70 -22.46
CA LYS A 265 -20.08 -8.02 -23.12
C LYS A 265 -21.37 -8.59 -22.53
N ARG A 266 -21.95 -7.89 -21.55
CA ARG A 266 -23.33 -8.15 -21.13
C ARG A 266 -24.27 -7.64 -22.23
N ASN A 267 -24.67 -8.52 -23.14
CA ASN A 267 -25.86 -8.30 -23.94
C ASN A 267 -27.07 -8.45 -23.02
N MET A 268 -27.62 -7.33 -22.52
CA MET A 268 -28.99 -7.32 -22.02
C MET A 268 -29.92 -7.47 -23.23
N MET A 269 -30.34 -8.70 -23.53
CA MET A 269 -31.56 -8.88 -24.32
C MET A 269 -32.73 -8.44 -23.44
N LEU A 270 -33.28 -7.27 -23.75
CA LEU A 270 -34.61 -6.87 -23.30
C LEU A 270 -35.63 -7.87 -23.85
N GLN A 271 -35.93 -8.93 -23.10
CA GLN A 271 -37.20 -9.65 -23.24
C GLN A 271 -38.25 -8.88 -22.43
N GLY A 272 -38.69 -7.75 -22.98
CA GLY A 272 -39.87 -7.03 -22.51
C GLY A 272 -41.11 -7.75 -22.99
N MET A 273 -41.76 -8.46 -22.07
CA MET A 273 -43.06 -9.12 -22.25
C MET A 273 -44.11 -8.09 -22.69
N GLY A 274 -44.61 -8.23 -23.92
CA GLY A 274 -45.81 -7.52 -24.35
C GLY A 274 -47.03 -8.15 -23.69
N ASN A 275 -47.74 -7.38 -22.85
CA ASN A 275 -49.15 -7.64 -22.59
C ASN A 275 -49.95 -6.37 -22.23
N ARG A 276 -50.89 -6.07 -23.13
CA ARG A 276 -52.21 -5.43 -22.97
C ARG A 276 -52.40 -4.19 -22.08
N LYS A 277 -52.93 -3.14 -22.71
CA LYS A 277 -54.11 -2.44 -22.18
C LYS A 277 -55.28 -2.56 -23.15
N GLN A 278 -56.38 -3.09 -22.62
CA GLN A 278 -57.68 -3.26 -23.23
C GLN A 278 -58.49 -2.00 -22.86
N SER A 279 -58.92 -1.22 -23.86
CA SER A 279 -59.82 -0.07 -23.64
C SER A 279 -61.27 -0.52 -23.82
N PHE A 280 -62.07 -0.40 -22.77
CA PHE A 280 -63.52 -0.51 -22.84
C PHE A 280 -64.10 0.80 -23.41
N ASN A 281 -65.00 0.65 -24.38
CA ASN A 281 -65.88 1.70 -24.90
C ASN A 281 -66.88 2.12 -23.83
N ASP A 282 -67.24 3.41 -23.80
CA ASP A 282 -68.67 3.75 -23.76
C ASP A 282 -68.97 5.18 -24.26
N HIS A 283 -70.09 5.27 -24.98
CA HIS A 283 -70.97 6.41 -25.25
C HIS A 283 -70.70 7.39 -26.42
N ASN A 284 -71.52 7.20 -27.46
CA ASN A 284 -71.99 8.15 -28.47
C ASN A 284 -73.15 8.99 -27.86
N PRO A 285 -73.49 10.22 -28.33
CA PRO A 285 -74.28 10.34 -29.57
C PRO A 285 -74.09 11.65 -30.40
N GLU A 286 -74.74 11.65 -31.58
CA GLU A 286 -75.21 12.77 -32.44
C GLU A 286 -74.30 13.32 -33.57
N GLU A 287 -74.51 12.77 -34.80
CA GLU A 287 -74.94 13.39 -36.10
C GLU A 287 -74.52 14.83 -36.54
N PRO A 288 -74.64 15.25 -37.85
CA PRO A 288 -75.21 14.59 -39.04
C PRO A 288 -74.50 14.78 -40.44
N ILE A 289 -74.82 13.87 -41.38
CA ILE A 289 -75.30 14.05 -42.79
C ILE A 289 -74.39 14.52 -43.98
N LYS A 290 -74.21 13.58 -44.93
CA LYS A 290 -74.40 13.58 -46.43
C LYS A 290 -73.46 14.37 -47.37
N PRO A 291 -73.44 14.08 -48.69
CA PRO A 291 -74.27 13.15 -49.51
C PRO A 291 -73.62 11.86 -49.98
#